data_AF-A0A7C2QE34-F1
#
_entry.id   AF-A0A7C2QE34-F1
#
_cell.length_a   1.000
_cell.length_b   1.000
_cell.length_c   1.000
_cell.angle_alpha   90.00
_cell.angle_beta   90.00
_cell.angle_gamma   90.00
#
_symmetry.space_group_name_H-M   'P 1'
#
loop_
_entity.id
_entity.type
_entity.pdbx_description
1 polymer ?
#
loop_
_entity_poly.entity_id
_entity_poly.type
_entity_poly.pdbx_seq_one_letter_code
_entity_poly.pdbx_strand_id
1 'polypeptide(L)'
;MEIRVVDKAGKTLPSAQEALEALGLRELWKSIINVPYGEVAKAIAALLEFCDLYPTEEGSWRGSLGYGVAVHLKKDRDRWLVEVAVPFEYDEGTALLLKRMESLTEDVERVKRAIGTLDDRIEELETLLRKGGEEEEEGMDEEAAERLAEVMEKLSKILGERKR
;
A
#
# COMPACT_ATOMS: atom_id res chain seq x y z
N MET A 1 4.26 1.47 -22.16
CA MET A 1 5.73 1.54 -22.03
C MET A 1 6.20 0.17 -21.57
N GLU A 2 7.40 -0.28 -21.90
CA GLU A 2 7.94 -1.50 -21.29
C GLU A 2 8.66 -1.14 -19.98
N ILE A 3 8.44 -1.92 -18.93
CA ILE A 3 9.15 -1.81 -17.66
C ILE A 3 9.84 -3.15 -17.42
N ARG A 4 11.15 -3.12 -17.19
CA ARG A 4 11.96 -4.28 -16.82
C ARG A 4 12.52 -4.07 -15.43
N VAL A 5 12.51 -5.11 -14.61
CA VAL A 5 13.27 -5.12 -13.37
C VAL A 5 14.46 -6.04 -13.58
N VAL A 6 15.66 -5.56 -13.28
CA VAL A 6 16.91 -6.32 -13.39
C VAL A 6 17.56 -6.41 -12.02
N ASP A 7 18.09 -7.59 -11.71
CA ASP A 7 18.81 -7.80 -10.47
C ASP A 7 20.28 -7.33 -10.56
N LYS A 8 21.03 -7.48 -9.47
CA LYS A 8 22.45 -7.11 -9.41
C LYS A 8 23.32 -7.84 -10.44
N ALA A 9 22.94 -9.06 -10.83
CA ALA A 9 23.63 -9.84 -11.85
C ALA A 9 23.21 -9.45 -13.28
N GLY A 10 22.29 -8.49 -13.43
CA GLY A 10 21.74 -8.06 -14.71
C GLY A 10 20.67 -9.01 -15.26
N LYS A 11 20.17 -9.94 -14.45
CA LYS A 11 19.11 -10.87 -14.84
C LYS A 11 17.77 -10.17 -14.77
N THR A 12 17.02 -10.20 -15.87
CA THR A 12 15.64 -9.69 -15.91
C THR A 12 14.72 -10.61 -15.12
N LEU A 13 13.92 -10.03 -14.22
CA LEU A 13 12.93 -10.77 -13.45
C LEU A 13 11.72 -11.14 -14.31
N PRO A 14 11.05 -12.29 -14.04
CA PRO A 14 9.92 -12.76 -14.85
C PRO A 14 8.70 -11.83 -14.83
N SER A 15 8.44 -11.16 -13.70
CA SER A 15 7.34 -10.22 -13.53
C SER A 15 7.85 -8.91 -12.94
N ALA A 16 7.93 -7.87 -13.76
CA ALA A 16 8.30 -6.53 -13.32
C ALA A 16 7.25 -5.92 -12.38
N GLN A 17 5.96 -6.22 -12.59
CA GLN A 17 4.88 -5.76 -11.74
C GLN A 17 5.03 -6.30 -10.32
N GLU A 18 5.08 -7.62 -10.15
CA GLU A 18 5.19 -8.26 -8.83
C GLU A 18 6.44 -7.78 -8.08
N ALA A 19 7.57 -7.65 -8.78
CA ALA A 19 8.81 -7.18 -8.19
C ALA A 19 8.71 -5.73 -7.69
N LEU A 20 8.11 -4.83 -8.49
CA LEU A 20 7.92 -3.43 -8.06
C LEU A 20 6.90 -3.31 -6.93
N GLU A 21 5.82 -4.08 -6.97
CA GLU A 21 4.82 -4.09 -5.89
C GLU A 21 5.46 -4.56 -4.57
N ALA A 22 6.27 -5.62 -4.60
CA ALA A 22 6.97 -6.11 -3.42
C ALA A 22 8.03 -5.14 -2.89
N LEU A 23 8.58 -4.28 -3.74
CA LEU A 23 9.49 -3.19 -3.36
C LEU A 23 8.76 -1.93 -2.85
N GLY A 24 7.43 -1.96 -2.78
CA GLY A 24 6.63 -0.78 -2.41
C GLY A 24 6.54 0.28 -3.52
N LEU A 25 6.90 -0.08 -4.76
CA LEU A 25 6.93 0.78 -5.94
C LEU A 25 5.71 0.57 -6.85
N ARG A 26 4.57 0.18 -6.28
CA ARG A 26 3.32 -0.04 -7.03
C ARG A 26 2.88 1.19 -7.83
N GLU A 27 3.00 2.37 -7.24
CA GLU A 27 2.58 3.62 -7.91
C GLU A 27 3.50 3.97 -9.09
N LEU A 28 4.81 3.67 -8.98
CA LEU A 28 5.74 3.80 -10.11
C LEU A 28 5.30 2.94 -11.30
N TRP A 29 4.93 1.67 -11.04
CA TRP A 29 4.40 0.79 -12.09
C TRP A 29 3.16 1.39 -12.77
N LYS A 30 2.18 1.86 -11.99
CA LYS A 30 0.94 2.45 -12.51
C LYS A 30 1.19 3.71 -13.34
N SER A 31 2.08 4.58 -12.89
CA SER A 31 2.40 5.84 -13.59
C SER A 31 3.09 5.58 -14.93
N ILE A 32 3.88 4.51 -15.07
CA ILE A 32 4.69 4.26 -16.27
C ILE A 32 4.01 3.31 -17.27
N ILE A 33 3.31 2.27 -16.81
CA ILE A 33 2.81 1.20 -17.70
C ILE A 33 1.90 1.74 -18.81
N ASN A 34 1.11 2.77 -18.48
CA ASN A 34 0.14 3.41 -19.36
C ASN A 34 0.76 4.45 -20.31
N VAL A 35 2.04 4.78 -20.16
CA VAL A 35 2.70 5.75 -21.05
C VAL A 35 2.91 5.12 -22.44
N PRO A 36 2.47 5.75 -23.54
CA PRO A 36 2.73 5.25 -24.89
C PRO A 36 4.23 5.13 -25.21
N TYR A 37 4.64 4.10 -25.96
CA TYR A 37 6.06 3.80 -26.24
C TYR A 37 6.86 4.93 -26.89
N GLY A 38 6.19 5.84 -27.62
CA GLY A 38 6.83 6.97 -28.30
C GLY A 38 6.88 8.26 -27.47
N GLU A 39 6.22 8.31 -26.31
CA GLU A 39 6.04 9.55 -25.55
C GLU A 39 7.05 9.65 -24.38
N VAL A 40 8.34 9.76 -24.74
CA VAL A 40 9.44 9.83 -23.75
C VAL A 40 9.27 10.98 -22.75
N ALA A 41 8.74 12.13 -23.18
CA ALA A 41 8.52 13.27 -22.30
C ALA A 41 7.53 12.96 -21.17
N LYS A 42 6.49 12.16 -21.45
CA LYS A 42 5.54 11.71 -20.42
C LYS A 42 6.17 10.67 -19.50
N ALA A 43 7.04 9.81 -20.03
CA ALA A 43 7.80 8.87 -19.21
C ALA A 43 8.73 9.59 -18.23
N ILE A 44 9.46 10.62 -18.71
CA ILE A 44 10.32 11.46 -17.88
C ILE A 44 9.49 12.15 -16.80
N ALA A 45 8.37 12.80 -17.16
CA ALA A 45 7.50 13.47 -16.21
C ALA A 45 6.99 12.51 -15.11
N ALA A 46 6.53 11.33 -15.49
CA ALA A 46 6.08 10.31 -14.54
C ALA A 46 7.21 9.82 -13.61
N LEU A 47 8.44 9.69 -14.11
CA LEU A 47 9.59 9.28 -13.30
C LEU A 47 10.06 10.37 -12.33
N LEU A 48 9.92 11.65 -12.71
CA LEU A 48 10.27 12.79 -11.86
C LEU A 48 9.41 12.92 -10.60
N GLU A 49 8.24 12.28 -10.56
CA GLU A 49 7.42 12.18 -9.35
C GLU A 49 8.06 11.32 -8.25
N PHE A 50 9.01 10.45 -8.62
CA PHE A 50 9.62 9.47 -7.72
C PHE A 50 11.12 9.69 -7.49
N CYS A 51 11.83 10.27 -8.45
CA CYS A 51 13.27 10.51 -8.35
C CYS A 51 13.76 11.65 -9.23
N ASP A 52 14.90 12.23 -8.85
CA ASP A 52 15.64 13.11 -9.74
C ASP A 52 16.21 12.30 -10.91
N LEU A 53 16.06 12.85 -12.13
CA LEU A 53 16.57 12.24 -13.35
C LEU A 53 17.68 13.08 -13.95
N TYR A 54 18.74 12.40 -14.37
CA TYR A 54 19.91 12.97 -15.00
C TYR A 54 20.04 12.44 -16.42
N PRO A 55 20.16 13.30 -17.43
CA PRO A 55 20.41 12.86 -18.79
C PRO A 55 21.81 12.25 -18.89
N THR A 56 21.98 11.31 -19.81
CA THR A 56 23.24 10.63 -20.13
C THR A 56 23.58 10.81 -21.61
N GLU A 57 24.81 10.46 -21.99
CA GLU A 57 25.39 10.80 -23.31
C GLU A 57 24.58 10.26 -24.51
N GLU A 58 23.83 9.18 -24.34
CA GLU A 58 23.04 8.53 -25.41
C GLU A 58 21.57 8.99 -25.47
N GLY A 59 21.23 10.07 -24.76
CA GLY A 59 19.85 10.55 -24.64
C GLY A 59 18.98 9.73 -23.68
N SER A 60 19.55 8.71 -23.01
CA SER A 60 18.92 8.03 -21.89
C SER A 60 18.94 8.88 -20.62
N TRP A 61 18.10 8.51 -19.64
CA TRP A 61 18.01 9.18 -18.35
C TRP A 61 18.22 8.19 -17.22
N ARG A 62 18.88 8.64 -16.15
CA ARG A 62 19.12 7.82 -14.96
C ARG A 62 18.64 8.54 -13.71
N GLY A 63 18.06 7.79 -12.79
CA GLY A 63 17.68 8.28 -11.46
C GLY A 63 17.90 7.22 -10.39
N SER A 64 17.72 7.61 -9.13
CA SER A 64 17.74 6.68 -8.00
C SER A 64 16.45 6.82 -7.20
N LEU A 65 15.82 5.69 -6.89
CA LEU A 65 14.64 5.61 -6.03
C LEU A 65 15.01 5.45 -4.54
N GLY A 66 16.30 5.57 -4.21
CA GLY A 66 16.82 5.27 -2.88
C GLY A 66 17.10 3.78 -2.66
N TYR A 67 17.69 3.46 -1.51
CA TYR A 67 18.02 2.08 -1.08
C TYR A 67 18.84 1.27 -2.10
N GLY A 68 19.64 1.93 -2.94
CA GLY A 68 20.43 1.30 -3.99
C GLY A 68 19.63 0.88 -5.23
N VAL A 69 18.35 1.23 -5.33
CA VAL A 69 17.54 1.01 -6.53
C VAL A 69 17.80 2.14 -7.52
N ALA A 70 18.16 1.76 -8.74
CA ALA A 70 18.42 2.69 -9.84
C ALA A 70 17.35 2.53 -10.93
N VAL A 71 17.03 3.62 -11.61
CA VAL A 71 16.09 3.65 -12.73
C VAL A 71 16.82 4.18 -13.95
N HIS A 72 16.73 3.45 -15.06
CA HIS A 72 17.29 3.82 -16.35
C HIS A 72 16.17 3.87 -17.39
N LEU A 73 15.84 5.06 -17.88
CA LEU A 73 15.01 5.24 -19.06
C LEU A 73 15.91 5.22 -20.29
N LYS A 74 15.84 4.15 -21.08
CA LYS A 74 16.71 3.95 -22.24
C LYS A 74 15.92 3.50 -23.46
N LYS A 75 16.52 3.67 -24.62
CA LYS A 75 15.98 3.20 -25.89
C LYS A 75 16.47 1.77 -26.15
N ASP A 76 15.53 0.85 -26.35
CA ASP A 76 15.78 -0.52 -26.81
C ASP A 76 15.21 -0.67 -28.22
N ARG A 77 16.10 -0.74 -29.21
CA ARG A 77 15.78 -0.71 -30.64
C ARG A 77 14.95 0.53 -31.00
N ASP A 78 13.64 0.36 -31.23
CA ASP A 78 12.71 1.41 -31.63
C ASP A 78 11.75 1.83 -30.51
N ARG A 79 11.96 1.36 -29.28
CA ARG A 79 11.04 1.60 -28.16
C ARG A 79 11.79 2.15 -26.96
N TRP A 80 11.14 3.05 -26.23
CA TRP A 80 11.60 3.41 -24.90
C TRP A 80 11.21 2.32 -23.91
N LEU A 81 12.08 2.08 -22.93
CA LEU A 81 11.80 1.24 -21.79
C LEU A 81 12.35 1.87 -20.51
N VAL A 82 11.71 1.52 -19.40
CA VAL A 82 12.19 1.83 -18.06
C VAL A 82 12.78 0.56 -17.46
N GLU A 83 14.08 0.57 -17.19
CA GLU A 83 14.77 -0.50 -16.47
C GLU A 83 14.98 -0.09 -15.02
N VAL A 84 14.49 -0.89 -14.09
CA VAL A 84 14.68 -0.70 -12.65
C VAL A 84 15.69 -1.74 -12.17
N ALA A 85 16.87 -1.29 -11.76
CA ALA A 85 17.93 -2.13 -11.27
C ALA A 85 17.89 -2.20 -9.74
N VAL A 86 17.80 -3.41 -9.20
CA VAL A 86 17.79 -3.66 -7.75
C VAL A 86 19.17 -4.10 -7.25
N PRO A 87 19.57 -3.76 -6.01
CA PRO A 87 20.94 -3.97 -5.53
C PRO A 87 21.24 -5.39 -5.03
N PHE A 88 20.33 -6.34 -5.24
CA PHE A 88 20.45 -7.73 -4.79
C PHE A 88 20.22 -8.70 -5.96
N GLU A 89 20.67 -9.95 -5.82
CA GLU A 89 20.40 -11.02 -6.78
C GLU A 89 19.02 -11.61 -6.51
N TYR A 90 18.25 -11.88 -7.56
CA TYR A 90 16.90 -12.42 -7.42
C TYR A 90 16.90 -13.94 -7.59
N ASP A 91 16.73 -14.64 -6.46
CA ASP A 91 16.59 -16.10 -6.39
C ASP A 91 15.21 -16.53 -5.87
N GLU A 92 14.97 -17.85 -5.82
CA GLU A 92 13.70 -18.41 -5.33
C GLU A 92 13.43 -18.05 -3.86
N GLY A 93 14.48 -17.95 -3.03
CA GLY A 93 14.37 -17.55 -1.63
C GLY A 93 13.89 -16.10 -1.50
N THR A 94 14.45 -15.22 -2.31
CA THR A 94 14.06 -13.80 -2.42
C THR A 94 12.63 -13.68 -2.92
N ALA A 95 12.24 -14.45 -3.94
CA ALA A 95 10.86 -14.48 -4.43
C ALA A 95 9.87 -14.90 -3.34
N LEU A 96 10.21 -15.91 -2.54
CA LEU A 96 9.38 -16.38 -1.43
C LEU A 96 9.28 -15.32 -0.31
N LEU A 97 10.39 -14.67 0.04
CA LEU A 97 10.42 -13.60 1.03
C LEU A 97 9.55 -12.42 0.60
N LEU A 98 9.67 -11.98 -0.65
CA LEU A 98 8.89 -10.87 -1.20
C LEU A 98 7.38 -11.19 -1.18
N LYS A 99 6.98 -12.40 -1.58
CA LYS A 99 5.57 -12.83 -1.47
C LYS A 99 5.04 -12.84 -0.04
N ARG A 100 5.87 -13.24 0.93
CA ARG A 100 5.48 -13.19 2.35
C ARG A 100 5.36 -11.75 2.85
N MET A 101 6.25 -10.86 2.42
CA MET A 101 6.17 -9.43 2.78
C MET A 101 4.93 -8.76 2.18
N GLU A 102 4.55 -9.11 0.95
CA GLU A 102 3.31 -8.65 0.32
C GLU A 102 2.09 -9.10 1.14
N SER A 103 1.99 -10.40 1.46
CA SER A 103 0.91 -10.94 2.30
C SER A 103 0.85 -10.23 3.67
N LEU A 104 2.00 -9.97 4.29
CA LEU A 104 2.05 -9.26 5.57
C LEU A 104 1.58 -7.81 5.43
N THR A 105 1.90 -7.15 4.33
CA THR A 105 1.47 -5.77 4.05
C THR A 105 -0.05 -5.72 3.87
N GLU A 106 -0.64 -6.68 3.15
CA GLU A 106 -2.09 -6.79 3.01
C GLU A 106 -2.79 -7.03 4.35
N ASP A 107 -2.23 -7.87 5.20
CA ASP A 107 -2.77 -8.14 6.54
C ASP A 107 -2.71 -6.87 7.42
N VAL A 108 -1.60 -6.12 7.36
CA VAL A 108 -1.49 -4.82 8.07
C VAL A 108 -2.54 -3.83 7.57
N GLU A 109 -2.76 -3.72 6.26
CA GLU A 109 -3.80 -2.85 5.70
C GLU A 109 -5.23 -3.30 6.06
N ARG A 110 -5.45 -4.61 6.24
CA ARG A 110 -6.71 -5.13 6.77
C ARG A 110 -6.89 -4.73 8.25
N VAL A 111 -5.84 -4.83 9.06
CA VAL A 111 -5.87 -4.43 10.47
C VAL A 111 -6.11 -2.93 10.61
N LYS A 112 -5.45 -2.08 9.82
CA LYS A 112 -5.68 -0.62 9.82
C LYS A 112 -7.15 -0.27 9.53
N ARG A 113 -7.75 -0.90 8.53
CA ARG A 113 -9.17 -0.70 8.22
C ARG A 113 -10.09 -1.14 9.37
N ALA A 114 -9.77 -2.27 10.00
CA ALA A 114 -10.54 -2.76 11.15
C ALA A 114 -10.44 -1.82 12.36
N ILE A 115 -9.26 -1.22 12.61
CA ILE A 115 -9.07 -0.20 13.64
C ILE A 115 -9.92 1.03 13.32
N GLY A 116 -9.88 1.55 12.09
CA GLY A 116 -10.72 2.69 11.70
C GLY A 116 -12.21 2.45 11.93
N THR A 117 -12.72 1.26 11.57
CA THR A 117 -14.12 0.89 11.86
C THR A 117 -14.43 0.79 13.36
N LEU A 118 -13.45 0.42 14.19
CA LEU A 118 -13.64 0.41 15.64
C LEU A 118 -13.67 1.83 16.21
N ASP A 119 -12.80 2.71 15.72
CA ASP A 119 -12.78 4.13 16.12
C ASP A 119 -14.11 4.81 15.78
N ASP A 120 -14.65 4.61 14.58
CA ASP A 120 -15.96 5.12 14.16
C ASP A 120 -17.08 4.66 15.10
N ARG A 121 -17.04 3.39 15.54
CA ARG A 121 -18.04 2.82 16.45
C ARG A 121 -17.89 3.33 17.88
N ILE A 122 -16.67 3.62 18.33
CA ILE A 122 -16.43 4.26 19.62
C ILE A 122 -17.00 5.67 19.60
N GLU A 123 -16.77 6.45 18.54
CA GLU A 123 -17.32 7.80 18.40
C GLU A 123 -18.86 7.81 18.36
N GLU A 124 -19.47 6.83 17.69
CA GLU A 124 -20.92 6.64 17.70
C GLU A 124 -21.44 6.35 19.12
N LEU A 125 -20.79 5.45 19.85
CA LEU A 125 -21.16 5.12 21.24
C LEU A 125 -20.97 6.30 22.19
N GLU A 126 -19.87 7.06 22.07
CA GLU A 126 -19.64 8.27 22.85
C GLU A 126 -20.69 9.35 22.58
N THR A 127 -21.14 9.46 21.32
CA THR A 127 -22.22 10.37 20.93
C THR A 127 -23.56 9.94 21.53
N LEU A 128 -23.87 8.64 21.53
CA LEU A 128 -25.07 8.09 22.16
C LEU A 128 -25.06 8.28 23.67
N LEU A 129 -23.93 8.03 24.34
CA LEU A 129 -23.78 8.25 25.78
C LEU A 129 -23.96 9.73 26.16
N ARG A 130 -23.43 10.65 25.35
CA ARG A 130 -23.59 12.09 25.57
C ARG A 130 -25.04 12.53 25.44
N LYS A 131 -25.74 12.04 24.41
CA LYS A 131 -27.17 12.32 24.21
C LYS A 131 -28.05 11.71 25.29
N GLY A 132 -27.72 10.50 25.76
CA GLY A 132 -28.41 9.86 26.89
C GLY A 132 -28.20 10.61 28.21
N GLY A 133 -27.00 11.17 28.44
CA GLY A 133 -26.72 12.00 29.61
C GLY A 133 -27.37 13.38 29.58
N GLU A 134 -27.72 13.90 28.39
CA GLU A 134 -28.47 15.15 28.23
C GLU A 134 -29.99 14.97 28.42
N GLU A 135 -30.51 13.73 28.37
CA GLU A 135 -31.92 13.41 28.63
C GLU A 135 -32.21 13.02 30.10
N GLU A 136 -31.18 12.95 30.96
CA GLU A 136 -31.28 12.51 32.37
C GLU A 136 -31.29 13.67 33.41
N GLU A 137 -31.83 14.85 33.07
CA GLU A 137 -32.12 15.89 34.10
C GLU A 137 -33.60 15.95 34.54
N GLU A 138 -34.51 15.21 33.90
CA GLU A 138 -35.91 15.10 34.35
C GLU A 138 -36.41 13.65 34.32
N GLY A 139 -35.93 12.85 35.29
CA GLY A 139 -36.62 11.69 35.87
C GLY A 139 -37.01 10.54 34.94
N MET A 140 -36.12 9.56 34.75
CA MET A 140 -36.49 8.18 34.40
C MET A 140 -35.45 7.17 34.95
N ASP A 141 -35.50 6.96 36.26
CA ASP A 141 -34.96 5.78 36.94
C ASP A 141 -35.64 4.50 36.39
N GLU A 142 -34.93 3.37 36.38
CA GLU A 142 -35.33 2.01 35.98
C GLU A 142 -35.31 1.63 34.48
N GLU A 143 -36.04 2.27 33.56
CA GLU A 143 -36.16 1.74 32.18
C GLU A 143 -34.85 1.91 31.36
N ALA A 144 -34.11 2.99 31.59
CA ALA A 144 -32.80 3.22 30.99
C ALA A 144 -31.74 2.24 31.56
N ALA A 145 -31.83 1.92 32.85
CA ALA A 145 -30.94 0.98 33.52
C ALA A 145 -31.15 -0.47 33.02
N GLU A 146 -32.40 -0.88 32.78
CA GLU A 146 -32.69 -2.19 32.16
C GLU A 146 -32.14 -2.28 30.73
N ARG A 147 -32.30 -1.23 29.92
CA ARG A 147 -31.77 -1.20 28.55
C ARG A 147 -30.23 -1.26 28.55
N LEU A 148 -29.57 -0.59 29.49
CA LEU A 148 -28.12 -0.63 29.61
C LEU A 148 -27.63 -2.03 30.03
N ALA A 149 -28.35 -2.69 30.94
CA ALA A 149 -28.04 -4.05 31.36
C ALA A 149 -28.18 -5.06 30.21
N GLU A 150 -29.21 -4.93 29.37
CA GLU A 150 -29.43 -5.81 28.22
C GLU A 150 -28.34 -5.65 27.13
N VAL A 151 -27.88 -4.40 26.91
CA VAL A 151 -26.77 -4.10 25.99
C VAL A 151 -25.44 -4.66 26.52
N MET A 152 -25.19 -4.53 27.82
CA MET A 152 -24.02 -5.11 28.49
C MET A 152 -23.99 -6.64 28.41
N GLU A 153 -25.14 -7.31 28.55
CA GLU A 153 -25.22 -8.77 28.39
C GLU A 153 -24.92 -9.20 26.94
N LYS A 154 -25.45 -8.49 25.95
CA LYS A 154 -25.18 -8.76 24.52
C LYS A 154 -23.70 -8.57 24.17
N LEU A 155 -23.07 -7.51 24.69
CA LEU A 155 -21.63 -7.27 24.51
C LEU A 155 -20.78 -8.35 25.16
N SER A 156 -21.15 -8.80 26.37
CA SER A 156 -20.44 -9.88 27.08
C SER A 156 -20.49 -11.21 26.32
N LYS A 157 -21.64 -11.56 25.71
CA LYS A 157 -21.77 -12.75 24.84
C LYS A 157 -20.86 -12.67 23.62
N ILE A 158 -20.86 -11.54 22.91
CA ILE A 158 -20.02 -11.32 21.73
C ILE A 158 -18.53 -11.42 22.08
N LEU A 159 -18.13 -10.91 23.24
CA LEU A 159 -16.74 -10.97 23.71
C LEU A 159 -16.34 -12.34 24.28
N GLY A 160 -17.29 -13.09 24.86
CA GLY A 160 -17.08 -14.45 25.36
C GLY A 160 -16.94 -15.50 24.26
N GLU A 161 -17.66 -15.34 23.15
CA GLU A 161 -17.58 -16.25 22.00
C GLU A 161 -16.27 -16.11 21.20
N ARG A 162 -15.56 -14.98 21.33
CA ARG A 162 -14.22 -14.77 20.73
C ARG A 162 -13.06 -15.45 21.47
N LYS A 163 -13.30 -16.11 22.60
CA LYS A 163 -12.26 -16.80 23.40
C LYS A 163 -12.23 -18.32 23.23
N ARG A 164 -12.96 -18.90 22.26
CA ARG A 164 -12.84 -20.33 21.89
C ARG A 164 -12.24 -20.51 20.50
#